data_AF-A0A2S7U0H1-F1
#
_entry.id   AF-A0A2S7U0H1-F1
#
_cell.length_a   1.000
_cell.length_b   1.000
_cell.length_c   1.000
_cell.angle_alpha   90.00
_cell.angle_beta   90.00
_cell.angle_gamma   90.00
#
_symmetry.space_group_name_H-M   'P 1'
#
loop_
_entity.id
_entity.type
_entity.pdbx_description
1 polymer ?
#
loop_
_entity_poly.entity_id
_entity_poly.type
_entity_poly.pdbx_seq_one_letter_code
_entity_poly.pdbx_strand_id
1 'polypeptide(L)'
;MTESDMVKAILARKKAGIERMCARQQRVHTRLAEYVEAHPEVINDGLTKVREQLDRPLCTAQEIYKEWERILCLKSASYVAAILRDTSATTEQLRACAPFTLV
;
A
#
# COMPACT_ATOMS: atom_id res chain seq x y z
N MET A 1 -37.95 17.94 2.42
CA MET A 1 -36.80 17.11 2.02
C MET A 1 -37.18 15.67 2.32
N THR A 2 -37.28 14.80 1.31
CA THR A 2 -37.72 13.43 1.53
C THR A 2 -36.58 12.61 2.14
N GLU A 3 -36.89 11.52 2.84
CA GLU A 3 -35.89 10.59 3.38
C GLU A 3 -34.93 10.10 2.28
N SER A 4 -35.44 9.93 1.05
CA SER A 4 -34.65 9.59 -0.14
C SER A 4 -33.60 10.64 -0.49
N ASP A 5 -33.94 11.92 -0.40
CA ASP A 5 -33.00 13.02 -0.71
C ASP A 5 -31.88 13.11 0.33
N MET A 6 -32.23 12.87 1.60
CA MET A 6 -31.25 12.83 2.69
C MET A 6 -30.27 11.66 2.53
N VAL A 7 -30.76 10.47 2.17
CA VAL A 7 -29.91 9.31 1.89
C VAL A 7 -28.98 9.57 0.70
N LYS A 8 -29.47 10.16 -0.40
CA LYS A 8 -28.64 10.52 -1.56
C LYS A 8 -27.53 11.51 -1.18
N ALA A 9 -27.84 12.53 -0.39
CA ALA A 9 -26.86 13.50 0.10
C ALA A 9 -25.78 12.85 0.98
N ILE A 10 -26.16 11.92 1.85
CA ILE A 10 -25.22 11.16 2.69
C ILE A 10 -24.30 10.29 1.82
N LEU A 11 -24.86 9.57 0.84
CA LEU A 11 -24.08 8.73 -0.07
C LEU A 11 -23.09 9.56 -0.90
N ALA A 12 -23.52 10.71 -1.43
CA ALA A 12 -22.65 11.63 -2.17
C ALA A 12 -21.48 12.13 -1.30
N ARG A 13 -21.75 12.51 -0.04
CA ARG A 13 -20.71 12.94 0.90
C ARG A 13 -19.72 11.81 1.23
N LYS A 14 -20.21 10.59 1.42
CA LYS A 14 -19.36 9.40 1.64
C LYS A 14 -18.47 9.12 0.43
N LYS A 15 -19.04 9.14 -0.78
CA LYS A 15 -18.28 8.95 -2.02
C LYS A 15 -17.14 9.95 -2.16
N ALA A 16 -17.43 11.24 -1.98
CA ALA A 16 -16.41 12.29 -2.01
C ALA A 16 -15.34 12.10 -0.91
N GLY A 17 -15.72 11.55 0.24
CA GLY A 17 -14.79 11.17 1.30
C GLY A 17 -13.82 10.06 0.87
N ILE A 18 -14.35 9.00 0.26
CA ILE A 18 -13.57 7.87 -0.26
C ILE A 18 -12.58 8.37 -1.33
N GLU A 19 -13.04 9.19 -2.28
CA GLU A 19 -12.19 9.75 -3.34
C GLU A 19 -11.00 10.54 -2.77
N ARG A 20 -11.24 11.37 -1.73
CA ARG A 20 -10.16 12.10 -1.05
C ARG A 20 -9.19 11.17 -0.33
N MET A 21 -9.69 10.09 0.27
CA MET A 21 -8.86 9.08 0.93
C MET A 21 -7.97 8.34 -0.08
N CYS A 22 -8.54 7.86 -1.19
CA CYS A 22 -7.80 7.21 -2.26
C CYS A 22 -6.73 8.14 -2.84
N ALA A 23 -7.07 9.41 -3.09
CA ALA A 23 -6.10 10.40 -3.56
C ALA A 23 -4.95 10.63 -2.55
N ARG A 24 -5.24 10.56 -1.24
CA ARG A 24 -4.20 10.66 -0.20
C ARG A 24 -3.32 9.41 -0.17
N GLN A 25 -3.91 8.22 -0.25
CA GLN A 25 -3.15 6.96 -0.31
C GLN A 25 -2.24 6.95 -1.54
N GLN A 26 -2.74 7.37 -2.70
CA GLN A 26 -1.93 7.47 -3.91
C GLN A 26 -0.70 8.36 -3.70
N ARG A 27 -0.87 9.55 -3.11
CA ARG A 27 0.26 10.43 -2.80
C ARG A 27 1.28 9.79 -1.86
N VAL A 28 0.82 9.04 -0.86
CA VAL A 28 1.73 8.31 0.06
C VAL A 28 2.51 7.25 -0.71
N HIS A 29 1.84 6.43 -1.52
CA HIS A 29 2.52 5.38 -2.28
C HIS A 29 3.47 5.94 -3.35
N THR A 30 3.11 7.05 -4.00
CA THR A 30 4.02 7.76 -4.92
C THR A 30 5.29 8.23 -4.19
N ARG A 31 5.15 8.85 -3.01
CA ARG A 31 6.32 9.27 -2.22
C ARG A 31 7.15 8.09 -1.73
N LEU A 32 6.52 6.98 -1.36
CA LEU A 32 7.23 5.75 -1.01
C LEU A 32 8.00 5.19 -2.21
N ALA A 33 7.42 5.23 -3.41
CA ALA A 33 8.08 4.80 -4.63
C ALA A 33 9.32 5.65 -4.94
N GLU A 34 9.20 6.97 -4.85
CA GLU A 34 10.32 7.90 -5.00
C GLU A 34 11.41 7.65 -3.96
N TYR A 35 11.02 7.40 -2.71
CA TYR A 35 11.95 7.09 -1.62
C TYR A 35 12.72 5.79 -1.88
N VAL A 36 12.04 4.71 -2.28
CA VAL A 36 12.68 3.41 -2.58
C VAL A 36 13.62 3.52 -3.79
N GLU A 37 13.31 4.34 -4.79
CA GLU A 37 14.21 4.59 -5.92
C GLU A 37 15.45 5.40 -5.53
N ALA A 38 15.28 6.42 -4.69
CA ALA A 38 16.37 7.24 -4.20
C ALA A 38 17.27 6.48 -3.21
N HIS A 39 16.71 5.52 -2.47
CA HIS A 39 17.37 4.77 -1.41
C HIS A 39 17.19 3.25 -1.59
N PRO A 40 17.81 2.61 -2.60
CA PRO A 40 17.64 1.17 -2.83
C PRO A 40 18.03 0.27 -1.64
N GLU A 41 18.90 0.77 -0.75
CA GLU A 41 19.32 0.08 0.48
C GLU A 41 18.14 -0.27 1.41
N VAL A 42 17.05 0.48 1.35
CA VAL A 42 15.85 0.28 2.20
C VAL A 42 15.10 -1.01 1.86
N ILE A 43 15.43 -1.66 0.74
CA ILE A 43 14.94 -3.01 0.40
C ILE A 43 15.32 -4.01 1.50
N ASN A 44 16.53 -3.91 2.06
CA ASN A 44 17.00 -4.81 3.12
C ASN A 44 16.23 -4.59 4.43
N ASP A 45 15.96 -3.32 4.78
CA ASP A 45 15.14 -2.97 5.94
C ASP A 45 13.70 -3.45 5.76
N GLY A 46 13.16 -3.28 4.55
CA GLY A 46 11.85 -3.80 4.17
C GLY A 46 11.78 -5.32 4.32
N LEU A 47 12.81 -6.04 3.88
CA LEU A 47 12.89 -7.50 3.99
C LEU A 47 12.92 -7.96 5.45
N THR A 48 13.68 -7.25 6.29
CA THR A 48 13.73 -7.51 7.74
C THR A 48 12.33 -7.35 8.36
N LYS A 49 11.65 -6.25 8.08
CA LYS A 49 10.28 -5.99 8.58
C LYS A 49 9.28 -7.05 8.10
N VAL A 50 9.38 -7.50 6.85
CA VAL A 50 8.50 -8.56 6.32
C VAL A 50 8.70 -9.87 7.06
N ARG A 51 9.95 -10.27 7.29
CA ARG A 51 10.28 -11.50 8.03
C ARG A 51 9.79 -11.42 9.48
N GLU A 52 10.02 -10.30 10.15
CA GLU A 52 9.48 -10.06 11.48
C GLU A 52 7.95 -10.18 11.53
N GLN A 53 7.23 -9.77 10.48
CA GLN A 53 5.78 -9.95 10.42
C GLN A 53 5.36 -11.39 10.16
N LEU A 54 6.14 -12.14 9.37
CA LEU A 54 5.90 -13.57 9.12
C LEU A 54 6.17 -14.43 10.36
N ASP A 55 7.13 -14.02 11.20
CA ASP A 55 7.49 -14.72 12.44
C ASP A 55 6.49 -14.47 13.58
N ARG A 56 5.63 -13.45 13.46
CA ARG A 56 4.61 -13.18 14.48
C ARG A 56 3.53 -14.27 14.50
N PRO A 57 3.12 -14.73 15.69
CA PRO A 57 1.97 -15.63 15.81
C PRO A 57 0.72 -14.91 15.27
N LEU A 58 -0.05 -15.60 14.43
CA LEU A 58 -1.30 -15.10 13.81
C LEU A 58 -1.11 -13.93 12.82
N CYS A 59 -0.13 -14.03 11.91
CA CYS A 59 -0.01 -13.10 10.80
C CYS A 59 -1.23 -13.17 9.84
N THR A 60 -2.12 -12.18 9.92
CA THR A 60 -3.39 -12.18 9.16
C THR A 60 -3.22 -12.04 7.64
N ALA A 61 -2.11 -11.46 7.19
CA ALA A 61 -1.80 -11.23 5.78
C ALA A 61 -0.57 -12.04 5.33
N GLN A 62 -0.39 -13.25 5.88
CA GLN A 62 0.80 -14.07 5.67
C GLN A 62 1.16 -14.26 4.19
N GLU A 63 0.18 -14.53 3.33
CA GLU A 63 0.44 -14.74 1.89
C GLU A 63 0.95 -13.48 1.19
N ILE A 64 0.44 -12.31 1.57
CA ILE A 64 0.91 -11.02 1.04
C ILE A 64 2.33 -10.73 1.52
N TYR A 65 2.65 -11.03 2.78
CA TYR A 65 4.00 -10.86 3.28
C TYR A 65 4.99 -11.86 2.66
N LYS A 66 4.59 -13.11 2.39
CA LYS A 66 5.41 -14.06 1.62
C LYS A 66 5.64 -13.59 0.17
N GLU A 67 4.66 -12.92 -0.42
CA GLU A 67 4.82 -12.31 -1.75
C GLU A 67 5.80 -11.13 -1.70
N TRP A 68 5.67 -10.25 -0.70
CA TRP A 68 6.64 -9.20 -0.45
C TRP A 68 8.04 -9.75 -0.23
N GLU A 69 8.22 -10.81 0.58
CA GLU A 69 9.52 -11.44 0.79
C GLU A 69 10.13 -11.89 -0.54
N ARG A 70 9.35 -12.57 -1.39
CA ARG A 70 9.79 -13.00 -2.73
C ARG A 70 10.17 -11.82 -3.62
N ILE A 71 9.37 -10.76 -3.63
CA ILE A 71 9.64 -9.55 -4.42
C ILE A 71 10.96 -8.91 -3.96
N LEU A 72 11.12 -8.69 -2.66
CA LEU A 72 12.30 -8.01 -2.12
C LEU A 72 13.58 -8.84 -2.27
N CYS A 73 13.49 -10.17 -2.31
CA CYS A 73 14.66 -11.02 -2.57
C CYS A 73 15.06 -11.07 -4.06
N LEU A 74 14.11 -10.91 -4.98
CA LEU A 74 14.31 -11.28 -6.40
C LEU A 74 14.21 -10.09 -7.37
N LYS A 75 13.68 -8.95 -6.94
CA LYS A 75 13.33 -7.84 -7.82
C LYS A 75 14.12 -6.58 -7.46
N SER A 76 14.26 -5.69 -8.44
CA SER A 76 14.94 -4.40 -8.27
C SER A 76 14.09 -3.40 -7.49
N ALA A 77 14.74 -2.39 -6.91
CA ALA A 77 14.08 -1.24 -6.30
C ALA A 77 13.11 -0.54 -7.28
N SER A 78 13.45 -0.47 -8.57
CA SER A 78 12.56 0.05 -9.62
C SER A 78 11.28 -0.76 -9.81
N TYR A 79 11.35 -2.09 -9.68
CA TYR A 79 10.15 -2.94 -9.75
C TYR A 79 9.26 -2.72 -8.52
N VAL A 80 9.85 -2.60 -7.33
CA VAL A 80 9.12 -2.28 -6.11
C VAL A 80 8.43 -0.92 -6.21
N ALA A 81 9.14 0.10 -6.71
CA ALA A 81 8.58 1.42 -6.95
C ALA A 81 7.43 1.39 -7.97
N ALA A 82 7.52 0.54 -9.00
CA ALA A 82 6.42 0.34 -9.96
C ALA A 82 5.16 -0.23 -9.28
N ILE A 83 5.30 -1.21 -8.39
CA ILE A 83 4.16 -1.74 -7.60
C ILE A 83 3.52 -0.63 -6.75
N LEU A 84 4.36 0.20 -6.12
CA LEU A 84 3.88 1.30 -5.28
C LEU A 84 3.17 2.39 -6.10
N ARG A 85 3.57 2.63 -7.35
CA ARG A 85 2.89 3.61 -8.23
C ARG A 85 1.65 3.06 -8.92
N ASP A 86 1.56 1.75 -9.08
CA ASP A 86 0.40 1.11 -9.69
C ASP A 86 -0.88 1.53 -8.95
N THR A 87 -1.99 1.63 -9.67
CA THR A 87 -3.32 1.96 -9.13
C THR A 87 -4.32 0.86 -9.37
N SER A 88 -3.89 -0.26 -9.97
CA SER A 88 -4.74 -1.41 -10.22
C SER A 88 -5.15 -2.10 -8.92
N ALA A 89 -6.28 -2.81 -8.98
CA ALA A 89 -6.78 -3.61 -7.85
C ALA A 89 -5.88 -4.81 -7.53
N THR A 90 -5.09 -5.29 -8.51
CA THR A 90 -4.24 -6.49 -8.34
C THR A 90 -3.09 -6.24 -7.36
N THR A 91 -2.58 -5.02 -7.31
CA THR A 91 -1.46 -4.61 -6.45
C THR A 91 -1.92 -3.83 -5.22
N GLU A 92 -3.22 -3.64 -5.03
CA GLU A 92 -3.79 -2.89 -3.90
C GLU A 92 -3.39 -3.46 -2.55
N GLN A 93 -3.50 -4.79 -2.38
CA GLN A 93 -3.15 -5.44 -1.12
C GLN A 93 -1.64 -5.38 -0.84
N LEU A 94 -0.81 -5.50 -1.89
CA LEU A 94 0.63 -5.33 -1.79
C LEU A 94 0.98 -3.90 -1.35
N ARG A 95 0.40 -2.87 -1.98
CA ARG A 95 0.58 -1.48 -1.58
C ARG A 95 0.14 -1.22 -0.14
N ALA A 96 -1.00 -1.77 0.26
CA ALA A 96 -1.54 -1.62 1.61
C ALA A 96 -0.63 -2.24 2.69
N CYS A 97 0.09 -3.32 2.36
CA CYS A 97 1.02 -4.01 3.24
C CYS A 97 2.50 -3.68 2.93
N ALA A 98 2.78 -2.57 2.27
CA ALA A 98 4.14 -2.21 1.89
C ALA A 98 5.03 -2.02 3.15
N PRO A 99 6.21 -2.66 3.22
CA PRO A 99 7.05 -2.67 4.43
C PRO A 99 7.94 -1.41 4.57
N PHE A 100 7.55 -0.31 3.91
CA PHE A 100 8.33 0.92 3.83
C PHE A 100 7.67 2.03 4.65
N THR A 101 8.49 2.90 5.21
CA THR A 101 8.02 4.05 5.99
C THR A 101 8.85 5.25 5.57
N LEU A 102 8.20 6.37 5.28
CA LEU A 102 8.91 7.64 5.06
C LEU A 102 9.47 8.10 6.41
N VAL A 103 10.79 8.26 6.48
CA VAL A 103 11.49 8.84 7.64
C VAL A 103 11.46 10.36 7.54
#